data_AF-A0AAU7I909-F1
#
_entry.id   AF-A0AAU7I909-F1
#
_cell.length_a   1.000
_cell.length_b   1.000
_cell.length_c   1.000
_cell.angle_alpha   90.00
_cell.angle_beta   90.00
_cell.angle_gamma   90.00
#
_symmetry.space_group_name_H-M   'P 1'
#
loop_
_entity.id
_entity.type
_entity.pdbx_description
1 polymer ?
#
loop_
_entity_poly.entity_id
_entity_poly.type
_entity_poly.pdbx_seq_one_letter_code
_entity_poly.pdbx_strand_id
1 'polypeptide(L)'
;MKLEKSRFTSEAAPQSNVGQGVIINNDFAAIVPVNSGLIGGRQTNIVSARDLHKALGVGKDFSTWITDRITDYGFSIGSDYIVNKAISPKLGKSPTGAACSPATVGRPGKDYLLSISTAKEIAMLERNEQGRAVRRYFIQCEEELQRSVPEIAARYRQHLKARINAAGRFTAMCEALELARMEQGKTTQRHHYTNESNMLSRIVLGGLTAKQWAQANGVEGEPRDSMNAKQLEHFAYLENTNITLIDMGMEFEQRKAELNRLSQRWMAKHQEVAHD
;
A
#
# COMPACT_ATOMS: atom_id res chain seq x y z
N MET A 1 48.93 -4.95 -53.47
CA MET A 1 49.61 -3.68 -53.10
C MET A 1 48.53 -2.66 -52.79
N LYS A 2 48.41 -2.03 -51.61
CA LYS A 2 49.24 -1.91 -50.41
C LYS A 2 48.31 -1.97 -49.19
N LEU A 3 48.78 -2.61 -48.13
CA LEU A 3 48.26 -2.47 -46.77
C LEU A 3 48.66 -1.11 -46.23
N GLU A 4 47.76 -0.38 -45.59
CA GLU A 4 48.14 0.61 -44.57
C GLU A 4 47.39 0.36 -43.26
N LYS A 5 48.23 0.07 -42.25
CA LYS A 5 47.89 -0.05 -40.84
C LYS A 5 47.77 1.37 -40.27
N SER A 6 46.62 1.72 -39.70
CA SER A 6 46.55 2.90 -38.83
C SER A 6 46.71 2.46 -37.38
N ARG A 7 47.78 2.96 -36.77
CA ARG A 7 48.25 2.68 -35.41
C ARG A 7 47.42 3.49 -34.40
N PHE A 8 47.14 2.85 -33.28
CA PHE A 8 46.91 3.50 -32.00
C PHE A 8 48.04 4.50 -31.70
N THR A 9 47.67 5.77 -31.48
CA THR A 9 48.47 6.71 -30.70
C THR A 9 47.52 7.43 -29.75
N SER A 10 47.67 7.09 -28.48
CA SER A 10 47.13 7.82 -27.34
C SER A 10 47.82 9.17 -27.23
N GLU A 11 47.06 10.26 -27.30
CA GLU A 11 47.47 11.55 -26.77
C GLU A 11 46.24 12.23 -26.18
N ALA A 12 46.08 12.04 -24.87
CA ALA A 12 45.15 12.81 -24.06
C ALA A 12 45.82 14.15 -23.74
N ALA A 13 45.26 15.25 -24.24
CA ALA A 13 45.56 16.59 -23.75
C ALA A 13 44.63 16.93 -22.56
N PRO A 14 45.12 17.65 -21.54
CA PRO A 14 44.54 17.68 -20.21
C PRO A 14 43.29 18.58 -20.18
N GLN A 15 42.20 18.05 -19.62
CA GLN A 15 41.06 18.89 -19.28
C GLN A 15 41.46 19.84 -18.15
N SER A 16 41.09 21.11 -18.36
CA SER A 16 41.23 22.23 -17.44
C SER A 16 40.64 21.89 -16.07
N ASN A 17 41.49 22.03 -15.05
CA ASN A 17 41.18 21.88 -13.64
C ASN A 17 40.18 22.98 -13.21
N VAL A 18 38.89 22.65 -13.23
CA VAL A 18 37.83 23.47 -12.63
C VAL A 18 37.31 22.75 -11.39
N GLY A 19 37.50 23.42 -10.26
CA GLY A 19 37.27 22.98 -8.88
C GLY A 19 36.29 21.85 -8.65
N GLN A 20 36.82 20.73 -8.15
CA GLN A 20 36.08 19.78 -7.31
C GLN A 20 35.51 20.53 -6.10
N GLY A 21 34.20 20.74 -6.09
CA GLY A 21 33.56 21.37 -4.92
C GLY A 21 32.22 22.05 -5.19
N VAL A 22 31.33 21.43 -5.97
CA VAL A 22 29.91 21.85 -6.00
C VAL A 22 29.04 20.62 -5.73
N ILE A 23 28.85 20.41 -4.43
CA ILE A 23 27.75 19.73 -3.73
C ILE A 23 26.72 19.07 -4.66
N ILE A 24 26.90 17.78 -4.90
CA ILE A 24 25.82 16.85 -5.27
C ILE A 24 25.54 15.99 -4.02
N ASN A 25 25.20 16.63 -2.90
CA ASN A 25 24.54 15.93 -1.80
C ASN A 25 23.05 15.99 -2.09
N ASN A 26 22.59 14.92 -2.73
CA ASN A 26 21.20 14.58 -2.97
C ASN A 26 20.51 14.24 -1.64
N ASP A 27 20.33 15.23 -0.77
CA ASP A 27 19.70 15.02 0.52
C ASP A 27 18.18 15.20 0.38
N PHE A 28 17.51 14.17 -0.16
CA PHE A 28 16.05 14.15 -0.26
C PHE A 28 15.39 14.31 1.12
N ALA A 29 16.10 13.92 2.21
CA ALA A 29 15.69 14.15 3.59
C ALA A 29 15.75 15.64 4.00
N ALA A 30 16.54 16.47 3.31
CA ALA A 30 16.53 17.92 3.49
C ALA A 30 15.38 18.61 2.73
N ILE A 31 14.82 17.96 1.70
CA ILE A 31 13.70 18.49 0.91
C ILE A 31 12.37 18.26 1.64
N VAL A 32 12.17 17.05 2.19
CA VAL A 32 10.99 16.71 3.00
C VAL A 32 11.43 15.97 4.27
N PRO A 33 11.52 16.66 5.42
CA PRO A 33 11.94 16.05 6.68
C PRO A 33 10.98 14.95 7.12
N VAL A 34 11.51 13.75 7.31
CA VAL A 34 10.78 12.62 7.90
C VAL A 34 11.13 12.55 9.38
N ASN A 35 10.14 12.78 10.24
CA ASN A 35 10.32 12.76 11.70
C ASN A 35 9.61 11.54 12.29
N SER A 36 10.06 11.06 13.44
CA SER A 36 9.31 10.06 14.21
C SER A 36 8.19 10.75 15.00
N GLY A 37 6.98 10.21 14.94
CA GLY A 37 5.81 10.74 15.64
C GLY A 37 4.74 9.69 15.91
N LEU A 38 3.61 10.12 16.46
CA LEU A 38 2.48 9.25 16.79
C LEU A 38 1.26 9.63 15.95
N ILE A 39 0.69 8.66 15.24
CA ILE A 39 -0.62 8.79 14.59
C ILE A 39 -1.52 7.68 15.15
N GLY A 40 -2.67 8.06 15.72
CA GLY A 40 -3.61 7.08 16.29
C GLY A 40 -3.02 6.22 17.43
N GLY A 41 -2.02 6.74 18.15
CA GLY A 41 -1.31 5.99 19.20
C GLY A 41 -0.24 5.02 18.68
N ARG A 42 0.01 4.93 17.36
CA ARG A 42 1.07 4.10 16.77
C ARG A 42 2.30 4.96 16.44
N GLN A 43 3.47 4.47 16.83
CA GLN A 43 4.74 5.10 16.45
C GLN A 43 4.95 4.93 14.94
N THR A 44 5.08 6.03 14.22
CA THR A 44 5.23 6.05 12.77
C THR A 44 6.15 7.18 12.32
N ASN A 45 6.54 7.12 11.05
CA ASN A 45 7.26 8.20 10.38
C ASN A 45 6.23 9.19 9.83
N ILE A 46 6.40 10.46 10.21
CA ILE A 46 5.50 11.56 9.89
C ILE A 46 6.21 12.63 9.06
N VAL A 47 5.44 13.32 8.23
CA VAL A 47 5.87 14.39 7.33
C VAL A 47 4.96 15.60 7.49
N SER A 48 5.51 16.80 7.56
CA SER A 48 4.71 18.03 7.52
C SER A 48 4.12 18.23 6.12
N ALA A 49 2.81 18.41 6.03
CA ALA A 49 2.15 18.74 4.78
C ALA A 49 2.63 20.08 4.22
N ARG A 50 3.03 21.05 5.07
CA ARG A 50 3.58 22.34 4.61
C ARG A 50 4.94 22.18 3.95
N ASP A 51 5.81 21.39 4.55
CA ASP A 51 7.12 21.10 3.96
C ASP A 51 6.96 20.35 2.64
N LEU A 52 6.03 19.38 2.60
CA LEU A 52 5.68 18.65 1.39
C LEU A 52 5.12 19.58 0.29
N HIS A 53 4.18 20.47 0.63
CA HIS A 53 3.59 21.45 -0.29
C HIS A 53 4.65 22.34 -0.93
N LYS A 54 5.57 22.85 -0.11
CA LYS A 54 6.69 23.69 -0.54
C LYS A 54 7.66 22.91 -1.44
N ALA A 55 8.02 21.69 -1.04
CA ALA A 55 8.91 20.81 -1.81
C ALA A 55 8.34 20.47 -3.19
N LEU A 56 7.03 20.22 -3.26
CA LEU A 56 6.35 19.90 -4.52
C LEU A 56 6.12 21.14 -5.40
N GLY A 57 6.35 22.36 -4.90
CA GLY A 57 6.18 23.59 -5.67
C GLY A 57 4.74 23.82 -6.13
N VAL A 58 3.75 23.44 -5.32
CA VAL A 58 2.34 23.54 -5.68
C VAL A 58 1.88 25.00 -5.61
N GLY A 59 1.34 25.53 -6.70
CA GLY A 59 0.90 26.93 -6.79
C GLY A 59 -0.42 27.24 -6.07
N LYS A 60 -1.21 26.23 -5.73
CA LYS A 60 -2.47 26.38 -4.97
C LYS A 60 -2.18 26.71 -3.51
N ASP A 61 -2.99 27.56 -2.88
CA ASP A 61 -2.88 27.85 -1.44
C ASP A 61 -2.87 26.56 -0.63
N PHE A 62 -1.99 26.50 0.39
CA PHE A 62 -1.78 25.33 1.22
C PHE A 62 -3.07 24.80 1.84
N SER A 63 -3.93 25.68 2.37
CA SER A 63 -5.13 25.26 3.12
C SER A 63 -6.13 24.59 2.20
N THR A 64 -6.37 25.18 1.03
CA THR A 64 -7.25 24.59 0.01
C THR A 64 -6.63 23.34 -0.58
N TRP A 65 -5.33 23.34 -0.85
CA TRP A 65 -4.64 22.17 -1.41
C TRP A 65 -4.72 20.94 -0.48
N ILE A 66 -4.37 21.08 0.79
CA ILE A 66 -4.37 19.93 1.71
C ILE A 66 -5.78 19.45 2.03
N THR A 67 -6.75 20.36 2.12
CA THR A 67 -8.15 20.00 2.35
C THR A 67 -8.70 19.20 1.17
N ASP A 68 -8.46 19.64 -0.06
CA ASP A 68 -8.89 18.93 -1.25
C ASP A 68 -8.22 17.56 -1.36
N ARG A 69 -6.90 17.47 -1.11
CA ARG A 69 -6.20 16.16 -1.13
C ARG A 69 -6.74 15.19 -0.09
N ILE A 70 -7.09 15.68 1.12
CA ILE A 70 -7.70 14.84 2.16
C ILE A 70 -9.09 14.37 1.75
N THR A 71 -9.92 15.28 1.21
CA THR A 71 -11.29 14.96 0.83
C THR A 71 -11.37 14.08 -0.41
N ASP A 72 -10.63 14.40 -1.47
CA ASP A 72 -10.67 13.70 -2.76
C ASP A 72 -10.19 12.24 -2.64
N TYR A 73 -9.24 11.97 -1.74
CA TYR A 73 -8.61 10.66 -1.57
C TYR A 73 -9.04 9.94 -0.28
N GLY A 74 -9.97 10.53 0.49
CA GLY A 74 -10.58 9.88 1.65
C GLY A 74 -9.63 9.66 2.83
N PHE A 75 -8.59 10.49 2.99
CA PHE A 75 -7.66 10.35 4.11
C PHE A 75 -8.35 10.62 5.45
N SER A 76 -8.09 9.76 6.43
CA SER A 76 -8.77 9.76 7.72
C SER A 76 -7.86 10.24 8.86
N ILE A 77 -8.42 11.12 9.71
CA ILE A 77 -7.71 11.63 10.89
C ILE A 77 -7.41 10.48 11.87
N GLY A 78 -6.20 10.47 12.43
CA GLY A 78 -5.75 9.43 13.36
C GLY A 78 -5.29 8.14 12.70
N SER A 79 -5.43 8.00 11.37
CA SER A 79 -4.80 6.93 10.57
C SER A 79 -3.77 7.50 9.60
N ASP A 80 -4.19 8.44 8.76
CA ASP A 80 -3.37 8.97 7.67
C ASP A 80 -2.70 10.29 8.04
N TYR A 81 -3.31 11.07 8.93
CA TYR A 81 -2.76 12.33 9.40
C TYR A 81 -3.28 12.74 10.79
N ILE A 82 -2.58 13.69 11.42
CA ILE A 82 -3.06 14.45 12.58
C ILE A 82 -2.94 15.96 12.32
N VAL A 83 -3.78 16.76 12.98
CA VAL A 83 -3.76 18.22 12.82
C VAL A 83 -2.93 18.85 13.92
N ASN A 84 -1.83 19.51 13.54
CA ASN A 84 -1.02 20.31 14.45
C ASN A 84 -1.47 21.78 14.36
N LYS A 85 -2.06 22.30 15.44
CA LYS A 85 -2.61 23.67 15.50
C LYS A 85 -1.60 24.71 15.98
N ALA A 86 -0.36 24.32 16.28
CA ALA A 86 0.59 25.15 17.02
C ALA A 86 1.65 25.87 16.16
N ILE A 87 1.36 26.22 14.89
CA ILE A 87 2.31 27.02 14.11
C ILE A 87 1.98 28.51 14.28
N SER A 88 2.63 29.16 15.24
CA SER A 88 2.66 30.63 15.27
C SER A 88 3.33 31.14 14.00
N PRO A 89 2.77 32.13 13.29
CA PRO A 89 3.49 32.75 12.17
C PRO A 89 4.82 33.28 12.70
N LYS A 90 5.94 32.85 12.11
CA LYS A 90 7.23 33.50 12.34
C LYS A 90 7.12 34.90 11.76
N LEU A 91 6.77 35.89 12.60
CA LEU A 91 6.87 37.29 12.21
C LEU A 91 8.35 37.55 11.90
N GLY A 92 8.66 37.79 10.62
CA GLY A 92 9.94 38.39 10.26
C GLY A 92 10.05 39.71 11.01
N LYS A 93 11.13 39.89 11.78
CA LYS A 93 11.43 41.20 12.35
C LYS A 93 11.64 42.16 11.18
N SER A 94 10.74 43.11 11.00
CA SER A 94 10.99 44.22 10.08
C SER A 94 12.24 44.97 10.58
N PRO A 95 13.20 45.35 9.70
CA PRO A 95 14.44 46.04 10.11
C PRO A 95 14.19 47.41 10.76
N THR A 96 13.00 47.97 10.56
CA THR A 96 12.54 49.22 11.14
C THR A 96 11.60 48.89 12.29
N GLY A 97 12.01 49.20 13.53
CA GLY A 97 11.30 48.92 14.78
C GLY A 97 9.96 49.64 14.98
N ALA A 98 9.09 49.65 13.97
CA ALA A 98 7.71 50.05 14.09
C ALA A 98 6.89 48.85 14.61
N ALA A 99 6.38 48.97 15.83
CA ALA A 99 5.42 48.03 16.38
C ALA A 99 4.18 47.98 15.46
N CYS A 100 3.94 46.82 14.83
CA CYS A 100 2.67 46.55 14.18
C CYS A 100 1.56 46.59 15.23
N SER A 101 0.46 47.27 14.89
CA SER A 101 -0.73 47.47 15.72
C SER A 101 -1.21 46.16 16.39
N PRO A 102 -1.89 46.19 17.56
CA PRO A 102 -2.36 44.99 18.26
C PRO A 102 -3.43 44.16 17.51
N ALA A 103 -3.84 44.59 16.31
CA ALA A 103 -4.97 44.03 15.56
C ALA A 103 -4.60 42.89 14.59
N THR A 104 -3.38 42.34 14.64
CA THR A 104 -3.03 41.18 13.80
C THR A 104 -2.20 40.17 14.58
N VAL A 105 -2.74 39.70 15.71
CA VAL A 105 -2.37 38.39 16.24
C VAL A 105 -2.93 37.37 15.25
N GLY A 106 -2.15 37.09 14.20
CA GLY A 106 -2.52 36.14 13.16
C GLY A 106 -2.91 34.80 13.80
N ARG A 107 -4.09 34.30 13.45
CA ARG A 107 -4.58 32.99 13.88
C ARG A 107 -3.45 31.96 13.67
N PRO A 108 -3.09 31.15 14.69
CA PRO A 108 -2.07 30.12 14.53
C PRO A 108 -2.34 29.30 13.27
N GLY A 109 -1.33 29.18 12.43
CA GLY A 109 -1.38 28.37 11.22
C GLY A 109 -1.65 26.91 11.60
N LYS A 110 -2.52 26.26 10.82
CA LYS A 110 -2.73 24.82 10.91
C LYS A 110 -1.71 24.10 10.05
N ASP A 111 -1.17 22.99 10.53
CA ASP A 111 -0.40 22.04 9.73
C ASP A 111 -0.96 20.64 9.90
N TYR A 112 -0.70 19.80 8.92
CA TYR A 112 -1.17 18.42 8.86
C TYR A 112 0.08 17.54 8.88
N LEU A 113 0.25 16.75 9.94
CA LEU A 113 1.32 15.78 10.02
C LEU A 113 0.81 14.49 9.40
N LEU A 114 1.33 14.17 8.23
CA LEU A 114 0.94 13.05 7.39
C LEU A 114 1.77 11.82 7.74
N SER A 115 1.19 10.63 7.62
CA SER A 115 1.98 9.41 7.55
C SER A 115 2.88 9.42 6.32
N ILE A 116 3.98 8.67 6.35
CA ILE A 116 4.89 8.57 5.19
C ILE A 116 4.18 8.02 3.95
N SER A 117 3.26 7.06 4.09
CA SER A 117 2.49 6.50 2.98
C SER A 117 1.58 7.56 2.37
N THR A 118 0.87 8.32 3.19
CA THR A 118 -0.01 9.41 2.74
C THR A 118 0.79 10.51 2.05
N ALA A 119 1.96 10.89 2.60
CA ALA A 119 2.84 11.88 1.98
C ALA A 119 3.36 11.42 0.62
N LYS A 120 3.74 10.14 0.48
CA LYS A 120 4.11 9.54 -0.80
C LYS A 120 2.97 9.60 -1.81
N GLU A 121 1.78 9.21 -1.39
CA GLU A 121 0.60 9.22 -2.25
C GLU A 121 0.30 10.65 -2.76
N ILE A 122 0.25 11.63 -1.85
CA ILE A 122 0.04 13.04 -2.23
C ILE A 122 1.12 13.52 -3.20
N ALA A 123 2.40 13.21 -2.95
CA ALA A 123 3.48 13.58 -3.87
C ALA A 123 3.32 12.96 -5.26
N MET A 124 2.82 11.72 -5.33
CA MET A 124 2.58 11.03 -6.60
C MET A 124 1.40 11.61 -7.39
N LEU A 125 0.47 12.32 -6.75
CA LEU A 125 -0.68 12.93 -7.43
C LEU A 125 -0.35 14.24 -8.15
N GLU A 126 0.74 14.89 -7.76
CA GLU A 126 1.12 16.17 -8.35
C GLU A 126 1.61 16.00 -9.79
N ARG A 127 0.97 16.72 -10.71
CA ARG A 127 1.23 16.68 -12.16
C ARG A 127 2.31 17.69 -12.56
N ASN A 128 3.39 17.77 -11.79
CA ASN A 128 4.51 18.67 -12.04
C ASN A 128 5.85 17.90 -12.07
N GLU A 129 6.93 18.61 -12.39
CA GLU A 129 8.26 18.01 -12.51
C GLU A 129 8.75 17.43 -11.18
N GLN A 130 8.46 18.11 -10.05
CA GLN A 130 8.83 17.64 -8.71
C GLN A 130 8.12 16.33 -8.35
N GLY A 131 6.79 16.25 -8.53
CA GLY A 131 6.02 15.02 -8.33
C GLY A 131 6.48 13.88 -9.24
N ARG A 132 6.88 14.19 -10.49
CA ARG A 132 7.49 13.20 -11.40
C ARG A 132 8.84 12.70 -10.88
N ALA A 133 9.71 13.59 -10.39
CA ALA A 133 11.00 13.23 -9.82
C ALA A 133 10.85 12.37 -8.56
N VAL A 134 9.95 12.75 -7.65
CA VAL A 134 9.62 11.98 -6.44
C VAL A 134 9.12 10.58 -6.80
N ARG A 135 8.20 10.47 -7.77
CA ARG A 135 7.70 9.16 -8.24
C ARG A 135 8.82 8.28 -8.79
N ARG A 136 9.71 8.83 -9.63
CA ARG A 136 10.85 8.09 -10.19
C ARG A 136 11.81 7.62 -9.10
N TYR A 137 12.10 8.48 -8.12
CA TYR A 137 12.94 8.12 -6.97
C TYR A 137 12.35 6.94 -6.20
N PHE A 138 11.06 6.95 -5.85
CA PHE A 138 10.45 5.83 -5.13
C PHE A 138 10.38 4.54 -5.95
N ILE A 139 10.07 4.63 -7.25
CA ILE A 139 10.14 3.47 -8.15
C ILE A 139 11.56 2.87 -8.15
N GLN A 140 12.58 3.71 -8.28
CA GLN A 140 13.97 3.25 -8.25
C GLN A 140 14.34 2.63 -6.90
N CYS A 141 13.90 3.22 -5.78
CA CYS A 141 14.09 2.63 -4.46
C CYS A 141 13.40 1.26 -4.33
N GLU A 142 12.18 1.10 -4.86
CA GLU A 142 11.46 -0.18 -4.86
C GLU A 142 12.15 -1.23 -5.74
N GLU A 143 12.65 -0.82 -6.91
CA GLU A 143 13.44 -1.68 -7.80
C GLU A 143 14.76 -2.14 -7.14
N GLU A 144 15.49 -1.23 -6.50
CA GLU A 144 16.73 -1.56 -5.78
C GLU A 144 16.46 -2.36 -4.50
N LEU A 145 15.36 -2.11 -3.79
CA LEU A 145 14.94 -2.93 -2.65
C LEU A 145 14.59 -4.35 -3.12
N GLN A 146 13.94 -4.48 -4.28
CA GLN A 146 13.66 -5.77 -4.89
C GLN A 146 14.93 -6.51 -5.31
N ARG A 147 15.98 -5.81 -5.76
CA ARG A 147 17.27 -6.41 -6.10
C ARG A 147 18.07 -6.83 -4.86
N SER A 148 18.06 -6.00 -3.82
CA SER A 148 18.83 -6.25 -2.60
C SER A 148 18.21 -7.34 -1.72
N VAL A 149 16.88 -7.46 -1.68
CA VAL A 149 16.18 -8.48 -0.89
C VAL A 149 15.10 -9.21 -1.72
N PRO A 150 15.52 -10.02 -2.71
CA PRO A 150 14.61 -10.62 -3.68
C PRO A 150 13.60 -11.57 -3.04
N GLU A 151 13.97 -12.25 -1.95
CA GLU A 151 13.10 -13.18 -1.23
C GLU A 151 11.93 -12.47 -0.55
N ILE A 152 12.21 -11.38 0.19
CA ILE A 152 11.14 -10.59 0.84
C ILE A 152 10.21 -9.98 -0.22
N ALA A 153 10.78 -9.42 -1.29
CA ALA A 153 9.98 -8.86 -2.38
C ALA A 153 9.11 -9.94 -3.06
N ALA A 154 9.65 -11.15 -3.26
CA ALA A 154 8.89 -12.29 -3.79
C ALA A 154 7.74 -12.68 -2.86
N ARG A 155 7.95 -12.69 -1.54
CA ARG A 155 6.90 -12.96 -0.54
C ARG A 155 5.74 -11.97 -0.62
N TYR A 156 6.03 -10.67 -0.72
CA TYR A 156 4.99 -9.65 -0.88
C TYR A 156 4.23 -9.78 -2.20
N ARG A 157 4.93 -10.06 -3.30
CA ARG A 157 4.28 -10.34 -4.60
C ARG A 157 3.39 -11.58 -4.54
N GLN A 158 3.85 -12.65 -3.90
CA GLN A 158 3.08 -13.88 -3.74
C GLN A 158 1.83 -13.61 -2.91
N HIS A 159 1.95 -12.88 -1.80
CA HIS A 159 0.81 -12.48 -0.97
C HIS A 159 -0.23 -11.68 -1.77
N LEU A 160 0.20 -10.65 -2.50
CA LEU A 160 -0.70 -9.85 -3.35
C LEU A 160 -1.40 -10.72 -4.41
N LYS A 161 -0.64 -11.58 -5.10
CA LYS A 161 -1.19 -12.51 -6.08
C LYS A 161 -2.23 -13.45 -5.46
N ALA A 162 -1.92 -14.01 -4.29
CA ALA A 162 -2.83 -14.89 -3.56
C ALA A 162 -4.11 -14.15 -3.15
N ARG A 163 -3.99 -12.88 -2.70
CA ARG A 163 -5.13 -12.06 -2.30
C ARG A 163 -6.06 -11.73 -3.46
N ILE A 164 -5.50 -11.33 -4.61
CA ILE A 164 -6.26 -11.04 -5.83
C ILE A 164 -6.97 -12.31 -6.32
N ASN A 165 -6.26 -13.44 -6.35
CA ASN A 165 -6.85 -14.71 -6.77
C ASN A 165 -8.00 -15.12 -5.84
N ALA A 166 -7.80 -15.10 -4.51
CA ALA A 166 -8.86 -15.41 -3.54
C ALA A 166 -10.05 -14.44 -3.64
N ALA A 167 -9.82 -13.16 -3.96
CA ALA A 167 -10.92 -12.22 -4.22
C ALA A 167 -11.75 -12.65 -5.43
N GLY A 168 -11.08 -12.95 -6.54
CA GLY A 168 -11.74 -13.35 -7.79
C GLY A 168 -12.49 -14.68 -7.65
N ARG A 169 -11.91 -15.67 -6.98
CA ARG A 169 -12.56 -16.99 -6.75
C ARG A 169 -13.78 -16.88 -5.86
N PHE A 170 -13.73 -16.03 -4.83
CA PHE A 170 -14.90 -15.79 -3.99
C PHE A 170 -16.08 -15.22 -4.78
N THR A 171 -15.83 -14.24 -5.66
CA THR A 171 -16.87 -13.67 -6.53
C THR A 171 -17.45 -14.73 -7.47
N ALA A 172 -16.59 -15.49 -8.17
CA ALA A 172 -17.02 -16.55 -9.07
C ALA A 172 -17.82 -17.66 -8.35
N MET A 173 -17.47 -17.98 -7.11
CA MET A 173 -18.23 -18.92 -6.28
C MET A 173 -19.62 -18.40 -5.91
N CYS A 174 -19.73 -17.10 -5.59
CA CYS A 174 -21.03 -16.48 -5.35
C CYS A 174 -21.91 -16.55 -6.61
N GLU A 175 -21.36 -16.25 -7.77
CA GLU A 175 -22.06 -16.34 -9.05
C GLU A 175 -22.53 -17.78 -9.35
N ALA A 176 -21.67 -18.78 -9.18
CA ALA A 176 -22.03 -20.19 -9.37
C ALA A 176 -23.16 -20.63 -8.42
N LEU A 177 -23.11 -20.22 -7.15
CA LEU A 177 -24.18 -20.49 -6.19
C LEU A 177 -25.50 -19.86 -6.61
N GLU A 178 -25.46 -18.62 -7.09
CA GLU A 178 -26.64 -17.91 -7.56
C GLU A 178 -27.29 -18.60 -8.75
N LEU A 179 -26.49 -18.96 -9.75
CA LEU A 179 -26.93 -19.69 -10.94
C LEU A 179 -27.55 -21.04 -10.57
N ALA A 180 -26.85 -21.87 -9.78
CA ALA A 180 -27.36 -23.19 -9.39
C ALA A 180 -28.69 -23.11 -8.60
N ARG A 181 -28.89 -22.05 -7.81
CA ARG A 181 -30.16 -21.82 -7.11
C ARG A 181 -31.26 -21.31 -8.04
N MET A 182 -30.92 -20.44 -8.98
CA MET A 182 -31.83 -19.93 -9.99
C MET A 182 -32.35 -21.05 -10.90
N GLU A 183 -31.50 -22.00 -11.28
CA GLU A 183 -31.89 -23.21 -12.04
C GLU A 183 -32.92 -24.07 -11.28
N GLN A 184 -32.85 -24.08 -9.95
CA GLN A 184 -33.84 -24.73 -9.09
C GLN A 184 -35.10 -23.88 -8.86
N GLY A 185 -35.23 -22.73 -9.53
CA GLY A 185 -36.32 -21.77 -9.34
C GLY A 185 -36.30 -21.06 -7.99
N LYS A 186 -35.15 -21.01 -7.31
CA LYS A 186 -34.99 -20.40 -5.97
C LYS A 186 -34.24 -19.08 -6.07
N THR A 187 -34.70 -18.07 -5.33
CA THR A 187 -33.96 -16.82 -5.15
C THR A 187 -32.80 -17.00 -4.17
N THR A 188 -31.67 -16.33 -4.43
CA THR A 188 -30.49 -16.34 -3.57
C THR A 188 -30.50 -15.15 -2.62
N GLN A 189 -30.44 -15.45 -1.31
CA GLN A 189 -30.39 -14.45 -0.24
C GLN A 189 -28.98 -14.32 0.35
N ARG A 190 -28.71 -13.16 0.98
CA ARG A 190 -27.40 -12.82 1.57
C ARG A 190 -26.84 -13.90 2.50
N HIS A 191 -27.69 -14.55 3.29
CA HIS A 191 -27.23 -15.57 4.24
C HIS A 191 -26.69 -16.83 3.56
N HIS A 192 -27.03 -17.12 2.29
CA HIS A 192 -26.44 -18.24 1.56
C HIS A 192 -24.96 -17.99 1.27
N TYR A 193 -24.59 -16.80 0.80
CA TYR A 193 -23.19 -16.41 0.61
C TYR A 193 -22.41 -16.44 1.93
N THR A 194 -23.02 -15.93 3.00
CA THR A 194 -22.41 -15.94 4.33
C THR A 194 -22.20 -17.37 4.84
N ASN A 195 -23.13 -18.29 4.57
CA ASN A 195 -23.00 -19.70 4.96
C ASN A 195 -21.84 -20.39 4.22
N GLU A 196 -21.75 -20.22 2.90
CA GLU A 196 -20.64 -20.73 2.09
C GLU A 196 -19.29 -20.16 2.55
N SER A 197 -19.21 -18.83 2.69
CA SER A 197 -17.99 -18.15 3.13
C SER A 197 -17.54 -18.59 4.52
N ASN A 198 -18.49 -18.73 5.48
CA ASN A 198 -18.19 -19.19 6.82
C ASN A 198 -17.80 -20.67 6.85
N MET A 199 -18.40 -21.52 6.01
CA MET A 199 -17.97 -22.91 5.87
C MET A 199 -16.49 -22.98 5.47
N LEU A 200 -16.11 -22.30 4.38
CA LEU A 200 -14.73 -22.27 3.91
C LEU A 200 -13.79 -21.65 4.94
N SER A 201 -14.22 -20.56 5.60
CA SER A 201 -13.43 -19.92 6.66
C SER A 201 -13.13 -20.88 7.80
N ARG A 202 -14.12 -21.65 8.25
CA ARG A 202 -13.90 -22.64 9.32
C ARG A 202 -12.96 -23.75 8.88
N ILE A 203 -13.00 -24.16 7.62
CA ILE A 203 -12.08 -25.19 7.10
C ILE A 203 -10.64 -24.66 7.07
N VAL A 204 -10.42 -23.45 6.55
CA VAL A 204 -9.07 -22.88 6.38
C VAL A 204 -8.47 -22.37 7.69
N LEU A 205 -9.30 -21.80 8.58
CA LEU A 205 -8.87 -21.09 9.79
C LEU A 205 -9.04 -21.93 11.07
N GLY A 206 -9.10 -23.27 10.95
CA GLY A 206 -9.11 -24.16 12.10
C GLY A 206 -10.37 -24.03 12.97
N GLY A 207 -11.54 -23.89 12.35
CA GLY A 207 -12.84 -23.82 13.01
C GLY A 207 -13.35 -22.39 13.26
N LEU A 208 -12.54 -21.37 12.96
CA LEU A 208 -12.92 -19.96 13.14
C LEU A 208 -13.62 -19.39 11.91
N THR A 209 -14.59 -18.51 12.13
CA THR A 209 -15.07 -17.61 11.06
C THR A 209 -14.06 -16.50 10.79
N ALA A 210 -14.10 -15.87 9.62
CA ALA A 210 -13.22 -14.75 9.28
C ALA A 210 -13.30 -13.61 10.32
N LYS A 211 -14.51 -13.33 10.84
CA LYS A 211 -14.73 -12.33 11.89
C LYS A 211 -14.05 -12.71 13.21
N GLN A 212 -14.21 -13.95 13.66
CA GLN A 212 -13.57 -14.43 14.90
C GLN A 212 -12.05 -14.44 14.77
N TRP A 213 -11.54 -14.85 13.60
CA TRP A 213 -10.10 -14.82 13.31
C TRP A 213 -9.55 -13.40 13.37
N ALA A 214 -10.23 -12.41 12.77
CA ALA A 214 -9.80 -11.01 12.83
C ALA A 214 -9.77 -10.47 14.26
N GLN A 215 -10.81 -10.77 15.06
CA GLN A 215 -10.85 -10.40 16.48
C GLN A 215 -9.69 -11.03 17.27
N ALA A 216 -9.39 -12.31 17.04
CA ALA A 216 -8.31 -13.01 17.73
C ALA A 216 -6.91 -12.47 17.35
N ASN A 217 -6.75 -11.92 16.14
CA ASN A 217 -5.48 -11.38 15.65
C ASN A 217 -5.40 -9.85 15.78
N GLY A 218 -6.39 -9.18 16.39
CA GLY A 218 -6.42 -7.72 16.53
C GLY A 218 -6.43 -6.98 15.19
N VAL A 219 -7.01 -7.58 14.15
CA VAL A 219 -7.09 -7.02 12.80
C VAL A 219 -8.33 -6.14 12.67
N GLU A 220 -8.12 -4.88 12.27
CA GLU A 220 -9.17 -3.95 11.87
C GLU A 220 -9.32 -3.98 10.34
N GLY A 221 -10.55 -4.07 9.83
CA GLY A 221 -10.84 -4.09 8.39
C GLY A 221 -11.17 -5.48 7.83
N GLU A 222 -10.92 -5.68 6.53
CA GLU A 222 -11.19 -6.94 5.82
C GLU A 222 -10.20 -8.03 6.27
N PRO A 223 -10.67 -9.14 6.89
CA PRO A 223 -9.79 -10.15 7.48
C PRO A 223 -8.78 -10.74 6.48
N ARG A 224 -9.20 -10.93 5.21
CA ARG A 224 -8.35 -11.53 4.17
C ARG A 224 -7.14 -10.68 3.80
N ASP A 225 -7.17 -9.37 4.05
CA ASP A 225 -6.02 -8.49 3.77
C ASP A 225 -4.84 -8.77 4.72
N SER A 226 -5.14 -9.27 5.92
CA SER A 226 -4.14 -9.60 6.95
C SER A 226 -3.75 -11.08 7.01
N MET A 227 -4.39 -11.93 6.22
CA MET A 227 -4.06 -13.36 6.14
C MET A 227 -2.74 -13.59 5.39
N ASN A 228 -2.02 -14.66 5.69
CA ASN A 228 -0.80 -15.00 4.98
C ASN A 228 -1.09 -15.60 3.58
N ALA A 229 -0.06 -15.67 2.72
CA ALA A 229 -0.20 -16.16 1.36
C ALA A 229 -0.75 -17.60 1.29
N LYS A 230 -0.29 -18.50 2.17
CA LYS A 230 -0.76 -19.90 2.20
C LYS A 230 -2.25 -19.99 2.55
N GLN A 231 -2.71 -19.20 3.51
CA GLN A 231 -4.14 -19.14 3.86
C GLN A 231 -4.98 -18.67 2.66
N LEU A 232 -4.54 -17.62 1.97
CA LEU A 232 -5.22 -17.07 0.80
C LEU A 232 -5.22 -18.06 -0.39
N GLU A 233 -4.12 -18.75 -0.63
CA GLU A 233 -4.03 -19.81 -1.64
C GLU A 233 -4.98 -20.98 -1.30
N HIS A 234 -5.07 -21.36 -0.01
CA HIS A 234 -6.00 -22.38 0.44
C HIS A 234 -7.47 -21.97 0.24
N PHE A 235 -7.81 -20.71 0.55
CA PHE A 235 -9.13 -20.15 0.23
C PHE A 235 -9.44 -20.25 -1.25
N ALA A 236 -8.54 -19.76 -2.11
CA ALA A 236 -8.74 -19.79 -3.56
C ALA A 236 -8.91 -21.22 -4.10
N TYR A 237 -8.16 -22.18 -3.55
CA TYR A 237 -8.30 -23.61 -3.90
C TYR A 237 -9.68 -24.17 -3.54
N LEU A 238 -10.13 -23.94 -2.30
CA LEU A 238 -11.42 -24.46 -1.84
C LEU A 238 -12.60 -23.74 -2.50
N GLU A 239 -12.51 -22.44 -2.74
CA GLU A 239 -13.53 -21.66 -3.46
C GLU A 239 -13.69 -22.18 -4.89
N ASN A 240 -12.56 -22.38 -5.59
CA ASN A 240 -12.61 -22.96 -6.92
C ASN A 240 -13.19 -24.37 -6.93
N THR A 241 -12.83 -25.18 -5.94
CA THR A 241 -13.38 -26.54 -5.85
C THR A 241 -14.87 -26.51 -5.53
N ASN A 242 -15.32 -25.60 -4.65
CA ASN A 242 -16.73 -25.44 -4.33
C ASN A 242 -17.55 -25.01 -5.55
N ILE A 243 -17.01 -24.16 -6.43
CA ILE A 243 -17.64 -23.86 -7.73
C ILE A 243 -17.94 -25.15 -8.49
N THR A 244 -16.92 -25.99 -8.70
CA THR A 244 -17.10 -27.26 -9.42
C THR A 244 -18.12 -28.17 -8.73
N LEU A 245 -18.10 -28.27 -7.40
CA LEU A 245 -19.05 -29.09 -6.67
C LEU A 245 -20.49 -28.54 -6.73
N ILE A 246 -20.66 -27.22 -6.78
CA ILE A 246 -21.94 -26.55 -7.01
C ILE A 246 -22.45 -26.87 -8.43
N ASP A 247 -21.60 -26.74 -9.44
CA ASP A 247 -21.93 -27.02 -10.84
C ASP A 247 -22.32 -28.50 -11.06
N MET A 248 -21.75 -29.40 -10.25
CA MET A 248 -22.14 -30.82 -10.22
C MET A 248 -23.46 -31.08 -9.49
N GLY A 249 -24.12 -30.04 -8.96
CA GLY A 249 -25.39 -30.14 -8.25
C GLY A 249 -25.30 -30.79 -6.87
N MET A 250 -24.11 -30.87 -6.26
CA MET A 250 -23.95 -31.52 -4.96
C MET A 250 -24.59 -30.69 -3.84
N GLU A 251 -25.17 -31.34 -2.84
CA GLU A 251 -25.79 -30.66 -1.69
C GLU A 251 -24.76 -30.11 -0.70
N PHE A 252 -25.14 -29.08 0.07
CA PHE A 252 -24.24 -28.33 0.96
C PHE A 252 -23.41 -29.22 1.91
N GLU A 253 -24.04 -30.14 2.64
CA GLU A 253 -23.32 -31.00 3.60
C GLU A 253 -22.37 -31.99 2.90
N GLN A 254 -22.71 -32.44 1.68
CA GLN A 254 -21.82 -33.28 0.87
C GLN A 254 -20.59 -32.50 0.41
N ARG A 255 -20.80 -31.27 -0.09
CA ARG A 255 -19.69 -30.37 -0.49
C ARG A 255 -18.79 -30.07 0.70
N LYS A 256 -19.35 -29.76 1.86
CA LYS A 256 -18.60 -29.52 3.10
C LYS A 256 -17.71 -30.69 3.48
N ALA A 257 -18.21 -31.93 3.39
CA ALA A 257 -17.42 -33.12 3.70
C ALA A 257 -16.26 -33.28 2.72
N GLU A 258 -16.50 -33.12 1.42
CA GLU A 258 -15.46 -33.27 0.40
C GLU A 258 -14.42 -32.14 0.48
N LEU A 259 -14.85 -30.90 0.71
CA LEU A 259 -13.95 -29.76 0.90
C LEU A 259 -13.05 -29.92 2.14
N ASN A 260 -13.56 -30.51 3.23
CA ASN A 260 -12.74 -30.85 4.39
C ASN A 260 -11.67 -31.89 4.03
N ARG A 261 -12.05 -32.94 3.30
CA ARG A 261 -11.12 -33.98 2.84
C ARG A 261 -10.04 -33.42 1.92
N LEU A 262 -10.44 -32.59 0.96
CA LEU A 262 -9.52 -31.94 0.02
C LEU A 262 -8.61 -30.92 0.72
N SER A 263 -9.13 -30.17 1.70
CA SER A 263 -8.34 -29.28 2.56
C SER A 263 -7.23 -30.05 3.29
N GLN A 264 -7.55 -31.19 3.92
CA GLN A 264 -6.54 -32.01 4.60
C GLN A 264 -5.43 -32.47 3.65
N ARG A 265 -5.80 -32.93 2.44
CA ARG A 265 -4.84 -33.33 1.40
C ARG A 265 -4.00 -32.15 0.92
N TRP A 266 -4.61 -30.99 0.73
CA TRP A 266 -3.92 -29.77 0.32
C TRP A 266 -2.89 -29.36 1.38
N MET A 267 -3.27 -29.35 2.65
CA MET A 267 -2.39 -29.02 3.77
C MET A 267 -1.20 -29.97 3.88
N ALA A 268 -1.43 -31.29 3.76
CA ALA A 268 -0.37 -32.29 3.82
C ALA A 268 0.70 -32.05 2.73
N LYS A 269 0.27 -31.82 1.49
CA LYS A 269 1.17 -31.53 0.36
C LYS A 269 2.00 -30.25 0.56
N HIS A 270 1.44 -29.23 1.22
CA HIS A 270 2.12 -27.95 1.44
C HIS A 270 2.90 -27.88 2.77
N GLN A 271 2.81 -28.91 3.61
CA GLN A 271 3.67 -29.12 4.78
C GLN A 271 4.96 -29.86 4.40
N GLU A 272 4.89 -30.85 3.50
CA GLU A 272 6.07 -31.60 3.03
C GLU A 272 7.10 -30.71 2.32
N VAL A 273 6.64 -29.76 1.50
CA VAL A 273 7.50 -28.79 0.77
C VAL A 273 8.24 -27.81 1.70
N ALA A 274 7.91 -27.75 3.00
CA ALA A 274 8.62 -26.91 3.97
C ALA A 274 9.78 -27.62 4.69
N HIS A 275 9.97 -28.92 4.44
CA HIS A 275 10.99 -29.75 5.10
C HIS A 275 12.09 -30.27 4.15
N ASP A 276 12.02 -29.92 2.86
CA ASP A 276 13.08 -30.13 1.85
C ASP A 276 13.74 -28.80 1.49
#